data_AF-A0A1Y0E9G7-F1
#
_entry.id   AF-A0A1Y0E9G7-F1
#
_cell.length_a   1.000
_cell.length_b   1.000
_cell.length_c   1.000
_cell.angle_alpha   90.00
_cell.angle_beta   90.00
_cell.angle_gamma   90.00
#
_symmetry.space_group_name_H-M   'P 1'
#
loop_
_entity.id
_entity.type
_entity.pdbx_description
1 polymer ?
#
loop_
_entity_poly.entity_id
_entity_poly.type
_entity_poly.pdbx_seq_one_letter_code
_entity_poly.pdbx_strand_id
1 'polypeptide(L)'
;MGLTATAASWFLPAVIPVALYVAWSDLARMKIPNMAVYALVFSFALLGLIALPFSQYLWHWLHLPVMLGVGIILNLARVLGAGDAKFTAAAAPFIATADLPLVLPLFAACLMAGLATHRLVQISPLRRLVPHWASWSTPHRFPMGFPLAMTLVFYLALVAIYR
;
A
#
# COMPACT_ATOMS: atom_id res chain seq x y z
N MET A 1 -19.87 8.29 -3.05
CA MET A 1 -20.11 7.43 -1.86
C MET A 1 -18.79 6.81 -1.45
N GLY A 2 -18.59 6.55 -0.16
CA GLY A 2 -17.40 5.83 0.32
C GLY A 2 -17.40 4.37 -0.12
N LEU A 3 -16.29 3.68 0.10
CA LEU A 3 -16.22 2.23 -0.10
C LEU A 3 -17.14 1.53 0.91
N THR A 4 -17.87 0.50 0.47
CA THR A 4 -18.78 -0.29 1.31
C THR A 4 -18.03 -1.40 2.05
N ALA A 5 -18.56 -1.87 3.19
CA ALA A 5 -17.99 -3.00 3.92
C ALA A 5 -17.90 -4.28 3.08
N THR A 6 -18.93 -4.57 2.29
CA THR A 6 -18.96 -5.73 1.41
C THR A 6 -17.82 -5.66 0.39
N ALA A 7 -17.60 -4.50 -0.22
CA ALA A 7 -16.52 -4.33 -1.19
C ALA A 7 -15.14 -4.51 -0.53
N ALA A 8 -14.93 -3.91 0.63
CA ALA A 8 -13.69 -4.07 1.38
C ALA A 8 -13.43 -5.52 1.81
N SER A 9 -14.48 -6.25 2.22
CA SER A 9 -14.40 -7.66 2.60
C SER A 9 -13.98 -8.56 1.44
N TRP A 10 -14.39 -8.24 0.21
CA TRP A 10 -13.90 -8.92 -0.99
C TRP A 10 -12.44 -8.63 -1.27
N PHE A 11 -11.99 -7.38 -1.10
CA PHE A 11 -10.63 -6.98 -1.40
C PHE A 11 -9.59 -7.47 -0.38
N LEU A 12 -9.95 -7.50 0.91
CA LEU A 12 -9.03 -7.83 2.01
C LEU A 12 -8.26 -9.15 1.82
N PRO A 13 -8.90 -10.29 1.55
CA PRO A 13 -8.20 -11.57 1.41
C PRO A 13 -7.16 -11.58 0.29
N ALA A 14 -7.38 -10.81 -0.78
CA ALA A 14 -6.44 -10.68 -1.88
C ALA A 14 -5.33 -9.67 -1.60
N VAL A 15 -5.66 -8.57 -0.93
CA VAL A 15 -4.70 -7.50 -0.61
C VAL A 15 -3.72 -7.91 0.49
N ILE A 16 -4.17 -8.62 1.53
CA ILE A 16 -3.33 -9.04 2.65
C ILE A 16 -2.05 -9.78 2.22
N PRO A 17 -2.10 -10.86 1.43
CA PRO A 17 -0.89 -11.58 1.03
C PRO A 17 0.06 -10.71 0.20
N VAL A 18 -0.48 -9.85 -0.68
CA VAL A 18 0.32 -8.93 -1.49
C VAL A 18 0.98 -7.86 -0.61
N ALA A 19 0.23 -7.29 0.33
CA ALA A 19 0.72 -6.29 1.28
C ALA A 19 1.83 -6.86 2.18
N LEU A 20 1.66 -8.08 2.69
CA LEU A 20 2.69 -8.77 3.46
C LEU A 20 3.95 -9.03 2.63
N TYR A 21 3.79 -9.47 1.38
CA TYR A 21 4.91 -9.70 0.47
C TYR A 21 5.65 -8.39 0.12
N VAL A 22 4.93 -7.29 -0.09
CA VAL A 22 5.50 -5.96 -0.33
C VAL A 22 6.25 -5.47 0.90
N ALA A 23 5.63 -5.50 2.08
CA ALA A 23 6.26 -5.12 3.34
C ALA A 23 7.56 -5.90 3.58
N TRP A 24 7.50 -7.23 3.45
CA TRP A 24 8.68 -8.09 3.60
C TRP A 24 9.75 -7.80 2.55
N SER A 25 9.39 -7.71 1.27
CA SER A 25 10.33 -7.45 0.18
C SER A 25 11.02 -6.10 0.34
N ASP A 26 10.27 -5.08 0.77
CA ASP A 26 10.81 -3.74 0.92
C ASP A 26 11.71 -3.63 2.16
N LEU A 27 11.32 -4.26 3.28
CA LEU A 27 12.20 -4.36 4.46
C LEU A 27 13.48 -5.16 4.18
N ALA A 28 13.37 -6.27 3.45
CA ALA A 28 14.48 -7.18 3.20
C ALA A 28 15.42 -6.70 2.08
N ARG A 29 14.87 -6.15 0.99
CA ARG A 29 15.61 -5.84 -0.24
C ARG A 29 15.50 -4.38 -0.67
N MET A 30 14.72 -3.54 0.03
CA MET A 30 14.43 -2.14 -0.34
C MET A 30 13.92 -2.02 -1.79
N LYS A 31 13.08 -3.00 -2.17
CA LYS A 31 12.54 -3.15 -3.53
C LYS A 31 11.12 -3.68 -3.45
N ILE A 32 10.20 -2.96 -4.09
CA ILE A 32 8.86 -3.45 -4.37
C ILE A 32 8.87 -4.17 -5.74
N PRO A 33 8.59 -5.47 -5.78
CA PRO A 33 8.64 -6.24 -7.01
C PRO A 33 7.42 -5.97 -7.90
N ASN A 34 7.62 -5.85 -9.22
CA ASN A 34 6.54 -5.57 -10.17
C ASN A 34 5.41 -6.62 -10.10
N MET A 35 5.73 -7.88 -9.75
CA MET A 35 4.72 -8.93 -9.58
C MET A 35 3.67 -8.58 -8.52
N ALA A 36 4.05 -7.87 -7.44
CA ALA A 36 3.11 -7.42 -6.42
C ALA A 36 2.20 -6.31 -6.93
N VAL A 37 2.75 -5.40 -7.73
CA VAL A 37 1.99 -4.34 -8.41
C VAL A 37 0.96 -4.96 -9.36
N TYR A 38 1.39 -5.92 -10.19
CA TYR A 38 0.50 -6.64 -11.09
C TYR A 38 -0.55 -7.46 -10.34
N ALA A 39 -0.18 -8.09 -9.22
CA ALA A 39 -1.12 -8.83 -8.38
C ALA A 39 -2.22 -7.92 -7.81
N LEU A 40 -1.91 -6.70 -7.36
CA LEU A 40 -2.92 -5.73 -6.92
C LEU A 40 -3.85 -5.32 -8.05
N VAL A 41 -3.29 -4.95 -9.21
CA VAL A 41 -4.09 -4.55 -10.39
C VAL A 41 -5.02 -5.69 -10.82
N PHE A 42 -4.50 -6.91 -10.90
CA PHE A 42 -5.28 -8.09 -11.28
C PHE A 42 -6.35 -8.43 -10.23
N SER A 43 -6.02 -8.31 -8.94
CA SER A 43 -6.98 -8.50 -7.85
C SER A 43 -8.12 -7.49 -7.94
N PHE A 44 -7.82 -6.22 -8.21
CA PHE A 44 -8.85 -5.21 -8.44
C PHE A 44 -9.70 -5.52 -9.68
N ALA A 45 -9.07 -5.94 -10.78
CA ALA A 45 -9.78 -6.26 -12.02
C ALA A 45 -10.82 -7.38 -11.84
N LEU A 46 -10.45 -8.44 -11.11
CA LEU A 46 -11.37 -9.55 -10.88
C LEU A 46 -12.38 -9.24 -9.78
N LEU A 47 -11.89 -8.82 -8.61
CA LEU A 47 -12.74 -8.66 -7.44
C LEU A 47 -13.58 -7.39 -7.52
N GLY A 48 -13.11 -6.35 -8.20
CA GLY A 48 -13.84 -5.09 -8.37
C GLY A 48 -15.14 -5.27 -9.16
N LEU A 49 -15.17 -6.20 -10.12
CA LEU A 49 -16.38 -6.57 -10.87
C LEU A 49 -17.47 -7.17 -9.97
N ILE A 50 -17.07 -7.83 -8.89
CA ILE A 50 -17.97 -8.49 -7.92
C ILE A 50 -18.31 -7.53 -6.78
N ALA A 51 -17.31 -6.77 -6.33
CA ALA A 51 -17.35 -5.95 -5.12
C ALA A 51 -18.09 -4.61 -5.31
N LEU A 52 -18.10 -4.07 -6.53
CA LEU A 52 -18.58 -2.70 -6.80
C LEU A 52 -19.68 -2.68 -7.86
N PRO A 53 -20.62 -1.72 -7.78
CA PRO A 53 -21.50 -1.41 -8.91
C PRO A 53 -20.68 -1.07 -10.15
N PHE A 54 -21.11 -1.55 -11.33
CA PHE A 54 -20.32 -1.49 -12.56
C PHE A 54 -19.81 -0.08 -12.90
N SER A 55 -20.66 0.94 -12.76
CA SER A 55 -20.26 2.34 -12.97
C SER A 55 -19.13 2.78 -12.02
N GLN A 56 -19.25 2.44 -10.73
CA GLN A 56 -18.23 2.77 -9.73
C GLN A 56 -16.92 2.03 -9.99
N TYR A 57 -16.99 0.74 -10.37
CA TYR A 57 -15.84 -0.05 -10.76
C TYR A 57 -15.04 0.62 -11.89
N LEU A 58 -15.72 1.10 -12.93
CA LEU A 58 -15.07 1.82 -14.05
C LEU A 58 -14.42 3.13 -13.60
N TRP A 59 -15.07 3.90 -12.73
CA TRP A 59 -14.48 5.15 -12.21
C TRP A 59 -13.24 4.90 -11.36
N HIS A 60 -13.22 3.84 -10.57
CA HIS A 60 -12.07 3.48 -9.74
C HIS A 60 -10.84 3.11 -10.58
N TRP A 61 -11.01 2.61 -11.81
CA TRP A 61 -9.88 2.39 -12.72
C TRP A 61 -9.13 3.66 -13.07
N LEU A 62 -9.79 4.82 -13.08
CA LEU A 62 -9.16 6.12 -13.34
C LEU A 62 -8.16 6.51 -12.24
N HIS A 63 -8.31 5.96 -11.02
CA HIS A 63 -7.40 6.26 -9.92
C HIS A 63 -5.97 5.79 -10.22
N LEU A 64 -5.82 4.68 -10.94
CA LEU A 64 -4.51 4.11 -11.30
C LEU A 64 -3.68 5.05 -12.19
N PRO A 65 -4.12 5.45 -13.41
CA PRO A 65 -3.33 6.33 -14.26
C PRO A 65 -3.13 7.71 -13.64
N VAL A 66 -4.12 8.24 -12.91
CA VAL A 66 -3.98 9.52 -12.20
C VAL A 66 -2.88 9.43 -11.14
N MET A 67 -2.95 8.42 -10.27
CA MET A 67 -1.97 8.26 -9.19
C MET A 67 -0.59 7.84 -9.72
N LEU A 68 -0.53 7.13 -10.84
CA LEU A 68 0.73 6.85 -11.54
C LEU A 68 1.35 8.15 -12.08
N GLY A 69 0.56 9.03 -12.69
CA GLY A 69 1.02 10.33 -13.15
C GLY A 69 1.58 11.19 -12.01
N VAL A 70 0.86 11.27 -10.88
CA VAL A 70 1.35 11.93 -9.65
C VAL A 70 2.65 11.27 -9.17
N GLY A 71 2.68 9.94 -9.10
CA GLY A 71 3.87 9.18 -8.68
C GLY A 71 5.09 9.42 -9.58
N ILE A 72 4.90 9.54 -10.90
CA ILE A 72 5.96 9.88 -11.86
C ILE A 72 6.49 11.28 -11.58
N ILE A 73 5.63 12.28 -11.41
CA ILE A 73 6.03 13.66 -11.09
C ILE A 73 6.84 13.70 -9.79
N LEU A 74 6.36 13.03 -8.73
CA LEU A 74 7.06 12.97 -7.45
C LEU A 74 8.39 12.20 -7.54
N ASN A 75 8.46 11.17 -8.37
CA ASN A 75 9.70 10.44 -8.62
C ASN A 75 10.73 11.27 -9.37
N LEU A 76 10.31 12.03 -10.40
CA LEU A 76 11.16 12.99 -11.11
C LEU A 76 11.68 14.09 -10.17
N ALA A 77 10.85 14.53 -9.23
CA ALA A 77 11.23 15.47 -8.17
C ALA A 77 12.10 14.84 -7.05
N ARG A 78 12.42 13.53 -7.13
CA ARG A 78 13.18 12.76 -6.12
C ARG A 78 12.52 12.71 -4.72
N VAL A 79 11.21 12.93 -4.65
CA VAL A 79 10.42 12.86 -3.41
C VAL A 79 10.04 11.41 -3.09
N LEU A 80 9.74 10.61 -4.11
CA LEU A 80 9.21 9.24 -3.96
C LEU A 80 10.00 8.25 -4.81
N GLY A 81 10.21 7.02 -4.33
CA GLY A 81 10.81 5.94 -5.11
C GLY A 81 9.90 5.48 -6.25
N ALA A 82 10.49 5.01 -7.36
CA ALA A 82 9.72 4.51 -8.50
C ALA A 82 8.89 3.25 -8.13
N GLY A 83 9.37 2.43 -7.20
CA GLY A 83 8.63 1.28 -6.67
C GLY A 83 7.39 1.72 -5.90
N ASP A 84 7.56 2.66 -4.97
CA ASP A 84 6.48 3.21 -4.14
C ASP A 84 5.41 3.90 -4.99
N ALA A 85 5.82 4.64 -6.04
CA ALA A 85 4.92 5.26 -7.00
C ALA A 85 4.03 4.22 -7.69
N LYS A 86 4.62 3.13 -8.19
CA LYS A 86 3.88 2.05 -8.86
C LYS A 86 2.94 1.32 -7.92
N PHE A 87 3.39 1.02 -6.71
CA PHE A 87 2.55 0.36 -5.70
C PHE A 87 1.37 1.23 -5.31
N THR A 88 1.62 2.52 -5.02
CA THR A 88 0.56 3.47 -4.67
C THR A 88 -0.45 3.62 -5.79
N ALA A 89 0.01 3.65 -7.05
CA ALA A 89 -0.87 3.66 -8.21
C ALA A 89 -1.73 2.39 -8.34
N ALA A 90 -1.16 1.22 -8.09
CA ALA A 90 -1.91 -0.04 -8.09
C ALA A 90 -2.86 -0.20 -6.90
N ALA A 91 -2.56 0.44 -5.76
CA ALA A 91 -3.42 0.48 -4.59
C ALA A 91 -4.59 1.48 -4.74
N ALA A 92 -4.43 2.52 -5.56
CA ALA A 92 -5.39 3.61 -5.69
C ALA A 92 -6.83 3.18 -6.08
N PRO A 93 -7.06 2.19 -6.98
CA PRO A 93 -8.40 1.71 -7.30
C PRO A 93 -9.16 1.10 -6.12
N PHE A 94 -8.45 0.61 -5.10
CA PHE A 94 -9.08 0.05 -3.90
C PHE A 94 -9.63 1.13 -2.96
N ILE A 95 -9.23 2.39 -3.15
CA ILE A 95 -9.58 3.51 -2.27
C ILE A 95 -10.65 4.37 -2.94
N ALA A 96 -11.79 4.57 -2.26
CA ALA A 96 -12.79 5.51 -2.71
C ALA A 96 -12.34 6.96 -2.44
N THR A 97 -12.55 7.87 -3.39
CA THR A 97 -12.19 9.29 -3.25
C THR A 97 -12.87 9.98 -2.08
N ALA A 98 -14.11 9.56 -1.75
CA ALA A 98 -14.84 10.04 -0.59
C ALA A 98 -14.19 9.67 0.75
N ASP A 99 -13.25 8.70 0.75
CA ASP A 99 -12.58 8.21 1.95
C ASP A 99 -11.18 8.82 2.15
N LEU A 100 -10.76 9.75 1.31
CA LEU A 100 -9.49 10.47 1.49
C LEU A 100 -9.35 11.12 2.88
N PRO A 101 -10.41 11.70 3.50
CA PRO A 101 -10.33 12.21 4.87
C PRO A 101 -9.98 11.14 5.92
N LEU A 102 -10.24 9.86 5.65
CA LEU A 102 -9.82 8.73 6.48
C LEU A 102 -8.41 8.24 6.09
N VAL A 103 -8.14 8.08 4.80
CA VAL A 103 -6.89 7.47 4.30
C VAL A 103 -5.67 8.35 4.57
N LEU A 104 -5.77 9.67 4.44
CA LEU A 104 -4.64 10.57 4.64
C LEU A 104 -4.09 10.55 6.09
N PRO A 105 -4.91 10.73 7.15
CA PRO A 105 -4.42 10.61 8.52
C PRO A 105 -4.01 9.17 8.86
N LEU A 106 -4.68 8.16 8.30
CA LEU A 106 -4.29 6.76 8.48
C LEU A 106 -2.90 6.48 7.89
N PHE A 107 -2.60 7.03 6.71
CA PHE A 107 -1.28 6.93 6.10
C PHE A 107 -0.21 7.56 6.99
N ALA A 108 -0.47 8.77 7.51
CA ALA A 108 0.45 9.43 8.45
C ALA A 108 0.69 8.58 9.70
N ALA A 109 -0.37 7.99 10.28
CA ALA A 109 -0.26 7.09 11.42
C ALA A 109 0.54 5.81 11.09
N CYS A 110 0.28 5.19 9.94
CA CYS A 110 1.02 4.02 9.47
C CYS A 110 2.49 4.34 9.20
N LEU A 111 2.79 5.52 8.66
CA LEU A 111 4.16 6.00 8.44
C LEU A 111 4.91 6.14 9.76
N MET A 112 4.32 6.80 10.75
CA MET A 112 4.92 6.96 12.08
C MET A 112 5.09 5.61 12.78
N ALA A 113 4.07 4.75 12.75
CA ALA A 113 4.12 3.42 13.35
C ALA A 113 5.16 2.52 12.66
N GLY A 114 5.21 2.54 11.33
CA GLY A 114 6.17 1.78 10.54
C GLY A 114 7.60 2.24 10.78
N LEU A 115 7.83 3.56 10.84
CA LEU A 115 9.12 4.14 11.16
C LEU A 115 9.55 3.76 12.59
N ALA A 116 8.70 3.97 13.59
CA ALA A 116 8.99 3.64 14.97
C ALA A 116 9.31 2.14 15.11
N THR A 117 8.47 1.27 14.54
CA THR A 117 8.67 -0.18 14.57
C THR A 117 9.99 -0.58 13.91
N HIS A 118 10.29 -0.05 12.72
CA HIS A 118 11.54 -0.34 12.01
C HIS A 118 12.76 0.06 12.84
N ARG A 119 12.76 1.27 13.41
CA ARG A 119 13.88 1.79 14.21
C ARG A 119 14.05 1.03 15.51
N LEU A 120 12.97 0.71 16.21
CA LEU A 120 13.00 -0.09 17.44
C LEU A 120 13.54 -1.49 17.16
N VAL A 121 13.10 -2.14 16.09
CA VAL A 121 13.61 -3.46 15.70
C VAL A 121 15.10 -3.39 15.34
N GLN A 122 15.52 -2.35 14.61
CA GLN A 122 16.90 -2.15 14.17
C GLN A 122 17.90 -2.04 15.34
N ILE A 123 17.51 -1.39 16.45
CA ILE A 123 18.36 -1.24 17.64
C ILE A 123 18.22 -2.40 18.64
N SER A 124 17.15 -3.17 18.54
CA SER A 124 16.90 -4.32 19.43
C SER A 124 17.68 -5.58 19.02
N PRO A 125 17.79 -6.59 19.90
CA PRO A 125 18.34 -7.90 19.55
C PRO A 125 17.59 -8.61 18.41
N LEU A 126 16.33 -8.24 18.12
CA LEU A 126 15.52 -8.86 17.07
C LEU A 126 16.14 -8.71 15.68
N ARG A 127 16.94 -7.66 15.45
CA ARG A 127 17.71 -7.49 14.21
C ARG A 127 18.56 -8.72 13.87
N ARG A 128 19.01 -9.49 14.87
CA ARG A 128 19.83 -10.70 14.69
C ARG A 128 19.09 -11.85 14.01
N LEU A 129 17.75 -11.83 13.99
CA LEU A 129 16.94 -12.83 13.29
C LEU A 129 17.02 -12.67 11.76
N VAL A 130 17.25 -11.44 11.29
CA VAL A 130 17.27 -11.09 9.87
C VAL A 130 18.43 -10.14 9.55
N PRO A 131 19.69 -10.56 9.79
CA PRO A 131 20.85 -9.66 9.73
C PRO A 131 21.16 -9.18 8.30
N HIS A 132 20.70 -9.93 7.29
CA HIS A 132 20.97 -9.71 5.88
C HIS A 132 20.01 -8.73 5.20
N TRP A 133 19.02 -8.17 5.91
CA TRP A 133 18.08 -7.21 5.31
C TRP A 133 18.76 -5.88 4.97
N ALA A 134 18.52 -5.40 3.75
CA ALA A 134 19.11 -4.19 3.20
C ALA A 134 18.68 -2.90 3.94
N SER A 135 17.49 -2.89 4.53
CA SER A 135 16.97 -1.72 5.24
C SER A 135 17.76 -1.37 6.52
N TRP A 136 18.56 -2.31 7.04
CA TRP A 136 19.44 -2.05 8.20
C TRP A 136 20.70 -1.26 7.86
N SER A 137 21.16 -1.37 6.61
CA SER A 137 22.47 -0.91 6.17
C SER A 137 22.39 0.20 5.12
N THR A 138 21.18 0.70 4.83
CA THR A 138 20.97 1.81 3.90
C THR A 138 20.65 3.09 4.67
N PRO A 139 21.66 3.90 5.03
CA PRO A 139 21.42 5.15 5.72
C PRO A 139 20.61 6.11 4.83
N HIS A 140 19.79 6.95 5.46
CA HIS A 140 18.93 7.96 4.81
C HIS A 140 17.82 7.45 3.88
N ARG A 141 17.57 6.13 3.82
CA ARG A 141 16.39 5.58 3.16
C ARG A 141 15.52 4.84 4.15
N PHE A 142 14.23 4.85 3.89
CA PHE A 142 13.24 4.14 4.67
C PHE A 142 12.36 3.30 3.72
N PRO A 143 12.10 2.02 4.03
CA PRO A 143 11.24 1.16 3.21
C PRO A 143 9.78 1.62 3.28
N MET A 144 9.41 2.54 2.37
CA MET A 144 8.07 3.14 2.27
C MET A 144 6.99 2.13 1.88
N GLY A 145 7.34 1.02 1.24
CA GLY A 145 6.42 -0.07 0.93
C GLY A 145 5.79 -0.66 2.20
N PHE A 146 6.49 -0.64 3.33
CA PHE A 146 5.94 -1.13 4.60
C PHE A 146 4.72 -0.32 5.08
N PRO A 147 4.80 1.00 5.34
CA PRO A 147 3.64 1.78 5.74
C PRO A 147 2.58 1.93 4.63
N LEU A 148 2.96 1.93 3.35
CA LEU A 148 2.00 1.95 2.25
C LEU A 148 1.13 0.68 2.25
N ALA A 149 1.75 -0.48 2.42
CA ALA A 149 1.04 -1.76 2.55
C ALA A 149 0.15 -1.80 3.79
N MET A 150 0.66 -1.34 4.94
CA MET A 150 -0.13 -1.21 6.18
C MET A 150 -1.37 -0.33 5.97
N THR A 151 -1.20 0.82 5.32
CA THR A 151 -2.28 1.78 5.08
C THR A 151 -3.40 1.15 4.27
N LEU A 152 -3.06 0.45 3.19
CA LEU A 152 -4.05 -0.19 2.33
C LEU A 152 -4.82 -1.28 3.10
N VAL A 153 -4.12 -2.13 3.86
CA VAL A 153 -4.76 -3.19 4.65
C VAL A 153 -5.64 -2.59 5.75
N PHE A 154 -5.14 -1.62 6.52
CA PHE A 154 -5.90 -1.00 7.60
C PHE A 154 -7.08 -0.19 7.10
N TYR A 155 -6.95 0.51 5.96
CA TYR A 155 -8.08 1.21 5.36
C TYR A 155 -9.21 0.22 5.02
N LEU A 156 -8.89 -0.87 4.33
CA LEU A 156 -9.87 -1.88 3.97
C LEU A 156 -10.45 -2.58 5.21
N ALA A 157 -9.64 -2.85 6.22
CA ALA A 157 -10.10 -3.44 7.48
C ALA A 157 -11.06 -2.50 8.23
N LEU A 158 -10.73 -1.22 8.34
CA LEU A 158 -11.59 -0.21 8.96
C LEU A 158 -12.91 -0.08 8.21
N VAL A 159 -12.89 -0.06 6.87
CA VAL A 159 -14.12 -0.02 6.06
C VAL A 159 -14.94 -1.29 6.25
N ALA A 160 -14.31 -2.47 6.27
CA ALA A 160 -15.02 -3.74 6.43
C ALA A 160 -15.68 -3.90 7.81
N ILE A 161 -15.10 -3.31 8.86
CA ILE A 161 -15.58 -3.46 10.25
C ILE A 161 -16.59 -2.37 10.62
N TYR A 162 -16.42 -1.14 10.15
CA TYR A 162 -17.14 0.03 10.67
C TYR A 162 -18.13 0.67 9.69
N ARG A 163 -18.36 0.08 8.51
CA ARG A 163 -19.35 0.55 7.52
C ARG A 163 -20.26 -0.56 7.07
#